data_AF-A0A1V2PWJ6-F1
#
_entry.id   AF-A0A1V2PWJ6-F1
#
_cell.length_a   1.000
_cell.length_b   1.000
_cell.length_c   1.000
_cell.angle_alpha   90.00
_cell.angle_beta   90.00
_cell.angle_gamma   90.00
#
_symmetry.space_group_name_H-M   'P 1'
#
loop_
_entity.id
_entity.type
_entity.pdbx_description
1 polymer ?
#
loop_
_entity_poly.entity_id
_entity_poly.type
_entity_poly.pdbx_seq_one_letter_code
_entity_poly.pdbx_strand_id
1 'polypeptide(L)'
;MSVRPETVLRWHRGFLTRRPGVTYDHKLITVEHVLPQTPGQDSQWLGLFDDDQRARWTHRIANLVLLNHEKNSEAQNYDFETKKQKYFT
;
A
#
# COMPACT_ATOMS: atom_id res chain seq x y z
N MET A 1 -34.64 -14.05 -19.83
CA MET A 1 -33.95 -13.97 -18.52
C MET A 1 -32.46 -13.78 -18.80
N SER A 2 -31.76 -12.78 -18.25
CA SER A 2 -31.33 -12.65 -16.84
C SER A 2 -30.54 -13.90 -16.40
N VAL A 3 -29.28 -13.83 -15.96
CA VAL A 3 -28.69 -12.86 -15.02
C VAL A 3 -27.21 -12.49 -15.37
N ARG A 4 -26.75 -11.33 -14.89
CA ARG A 4 -25.32 -11.02 -14.56
C ARG A 4 -25.14 -11.21 -13.01
N PRO A 5 -24.00 -10.95 -12.35
CA PRO A 5 -22.62 -10.63 -12.77
C PRO A 5 -21.64 -11.70 -12.18
N GLU A 6 -20.34 -11.55 -11.89
CA GLU A 6 -19.22 -10.62 -12.23
C GLU A 6 -17.89 -11.42 -12.24
N THR A 7 -16.83 -10.86 -12.85
CA THR A 7 -15.44 -11.26 -12.57
C THR A 7 -14.53 -10.04 -12.47
N VAL A 8 -13.79 -9.95 -11.36
CA VAL A 8 -12.86 -8.87 -10.99
C VAL A 8 -11.83 -8.55 -12.09
N LEU A 9 -11.69 -7.27 -12.43
CA LEU A 9 -10.68 -6.75 -13.35
C LEU A 9 -9.25 -6.91 -12.79
N ARG A 10 -8.57 -8.00 -13.18
CA ARG A 10 -7.12 -8.16 -12.99
C ARG A 10 -6.38 -7.24 -13.96
N TRP A 11 -5.82 -6.14 -13.46
CA TRP A 11 -5.03 -5.20 -14.24
C TRP A 11 -3.74 -5.85 -14.79
N HIS A 12 -3.72 -6.17 -16.09
CA HIS A 12 -2.48 -6.51 -16.80
C HIS A 12 -1.62 -5.26 -17.01
N ARG A 13 -0.68 -4.99 -16.09
CA ARG A 13 0.32 -3.92 -16.24
C ARG A 13 1.47 -4.36 -17.17
N GLY A 14 1.12 -4.66 -18.42
CA GLY A 14 2.03 -5.18 -19.46
C GLY A 14 2.26 -4.19 -20.61
N PHE A 15 2.55 -2.92 -20.31
CA PHE A 15 2.78 -1.89 -21.31
C PHE A 15 3.72 -0.81 -20.76
N LEU A 16 5.02 -0.85 -21.10
CA LEU A 16 5.98 0.29 -21.25
C LEU A 16 7.44 -0.19 -21.48
N THR A 17 7.69 -1.12 -22.41
CA THR A 17 9.07 -1.46 -22.86
C THR A 17 9.13 -1.69 -24.38
N ARG A 18 9.27 -0.61 -25.16
CA ARG A 18 9.61 -0.67 -26.60
C ARG A 18 10.86 0.14 -26.96
N ARG A 19 11.99 -0.21 -26.33
CA ARG A 19 13.34 -0.03 -26.88
C ARG A 19 14.20 -1.24 -26.49
N PRO A 20 14.89 -1.91 -27.42
CA PRO A 20 15.80 -3.00 -27.08
C PRO A 20 17.09 -2.44 -26.46
N GLY A 21 17.62 -3.08 -25.43
CA GLY A 21 18.98 -2.85 -24.95
C GLY A 21 19.18 -1.93 -23.73
N VAL A 22 18.12 -1.43 -23.08
CA VAL A 22 18.24 -0.80 -21.75
C VAL A 22 17.28 -1.42 -20.75
N THR A 23 17.79 -2.37 -19.96
CA THR A 23 17.14 -2.82 -18.72
C THR A 23 17.33 -1.75 -17.66
N TYR A 24 16.37 -0.85 -17.52
CA TYR A 24 16.31 0.02 -16.35
C TYR A 24 15.87 -0.80 -15.14
N ASP A 25 16.80 -1.12 -14.24
CA ASP A 25 16.47 -1.55 -12.87
C ASP A 25 15.97 -0.34 -12.07
N HIS A 26 14.81 0.17 -12.46
CA HIS A 26 14.10 1.17 -11.70
C HIS A 26 13.41 0.46 -10.54
N LYS A 27 14.01 0.55 -9.34
CA LYS A 27 13.32 0.20 -8.09
C LYS A 27 11.96 0.89 -8.07
N LEU A 28 10.90 0.10 -8.23
CA LEU A 28 9.54 0.60 -8.39
C LEU A 28 9.13 1.36 -7.14
N ILE A 29 9.03 2.69 -7.25
CA ILE A 29 8.49 3.52 -6.17
C ILE A 29 6.98 3.37 -6.12
N THR A 30 6.48 3.19 -4.90
CA THR A 30 5.09 2.90 -4.56
C THR A 30 4.67 3.81 -3.41
N VAL A 31 3.36 3.99 -3.26
CA VAL A 31 2.77 4.70 -2.12
C VAL A 31 2.44 3.69 -1.02
N GLU A 32 2.87 3.98 0.20
CA GLU A 32 2.56 3.24 1.42
C GLU A 32 1.69 4.12 2.35
N HIS A 33 0.79 3.50 3.09
CA HIS A 33 -0.05 4.14 4.10
C HIS A 33 0.53 3.85 5.50
N VAL A 34 0.90 4.88 6.25
CA VAL A 34 1.51 4.73 7.58
C VAL A 34 0.51 4.10 8.56
N LEU A 35 -0.63 4.74 8.77
CA LEU A 35 -1.87 4.13 9.28
C LEU A 35 -2.44 3.20 8.19
N PRO A 36 -2.52 1.87 8.41
CA PRO A 36 -3.04 0.93 7.44
C PRO A 36 -4.51 1.16 7.09
N GLN A 37 -4.90 0.82 5.86
CA GLN A 37 -6.32 0.81 5.46
C GLN A 37 -7.14 -0.22 6.24
N THR A 38 -6.52 -1.34 6.61
CA THR A 38 -7.12 -2.39 7.44
C THR A 38 -6.10 -2.79 8.53
N PRO A 39 -6.07 -2.08 9.67
CA PRO A 39 -5.25 -2.48 10.81
C PRO A 39 -5.59 -3.89 11.28
N GLY A 40 -4.62 -4.59 11.89
CA GLY A 40 -4.90 -5.86 12.57
C GLY A 40 -5.84 -5.67 13.76
N GLN A 41 -6.57 -6.71 14.17
CA GLN A 41 -7.50 -6.64 15.30
C GLN A 41 -6.81 -6.28 16.63
N ASP A 42 -5.55 -6.70 16.79
CA ASP A 42 -4.72 -6.41 17.98
C ASP A 42 -3.78 -5.20 17.77
N SER A 43 -4.00 -4.40 16.71
CA SER A 43 -3.13 -3.29 16.35
C SER A 43 -3.31 -2.07 17.26
N GLN A 44 -2.19 -1.43 17.61
CA GLN A 44 -2.17 -0.18 18.36
C GLN A 44 -2.98 0.94 17.67
N TRP A 45 -3.10 0.90 16.33
CA TRP A 45 -3.88 1.86 15.56
C TRP A 45 -5.38 1.90 15.95
N LEU A 46 -5.94 0.78 16.42
CA LEU A 46 -7.34 0.72 16.87
C LEU A 46 -7.56 1.33 18.26
N GLY A 47 -6.52 1.39 19.09
CA GLY A 47 -6.56 2.08 20.39
C GLY A 47 -6.26 3.59 20.30
N LEU A 48 -5.56 4.02 19.24
CA LEU A 48 -5.15 5.41 19.02
C LEU A 48 -6.18 6.22 18.22
N PHE A 49 -6.99 5.59 17.38
CA PHE A 49 -7.94 6.25 16.49
C PHE A 49 -9.30 5.54 16.48
N ASP A 50 -10.37 6.29 16.72
CA ASP A 50 -11.75 5.83 16.49
C ASP A 50 -12.03 5.65 14.98
N ASP A 51 -13.17 5.03 14.66
CA ASP A 51 -13.53 4.63 13.30
C ASP A 51 -13.65 5.84 12.34
N ASP A 52 -14.23 6.94 12.81
CA ASP A 52 -14.39 8.18 12.03
C ASP A 52 -13.03 8.86 11.79
N GLN A 53 -12.16 8.85 12.79
CA GLN A 53 -10.78 9.34 12.67
C GLN A 53 -9.99 8.51 11.67
N ARG A 54 -10.05 7.16 11.72
CA ARG A 54 -9.38 6.30 10.74
C ARG A 54 -9.89 6.58 9.33
N ALA A 55 -11.21 6.62 9.13
CA ALA A 55 -11.82 6.97 7.84
C ALA A 55 -11.36 8.36 7.33
N ARG A 56 -11.21 9.35 8.22
CA ARG A 56 -10.77 10.71 7.89
C ARG A 56 -9.28 10.80 7.50
N TRP A 57 -8.41 10.03 8.16
CA TRP A 57 -6.96 10.16 8.07
C TRP A 57 -6.30 9.22 7.07
N THR A 58 -6.82 7.99 6.87
CA THR A 58 -6.17 6.94 6.05
C THR A 58 -5.71 7.43 4.67
N HIS A 59 -6.52 8.20 3.95
CA HIS A 59 -6.21 8.67 2.60
C HIS A 59 -5.62 10.08 2.51
N ARG A 60 -5.17 10.67 3.64
CA ARG A 60 -4.57 12.01 3.66
C ARG A 60 -3.09 11.95 3.32
N ILE A 61 -2.58 12.97 2.63
CA ILE A 61 -1.16 13.08 2.24
C ILE A 61 -0.21 12.94 3.44
N ALA A 62 -0.60 13.44 4.63
CA ALA A 62 0.16 13.27 5.87
C ALA A 62 0.31 11.81 6.34
N ASN A 63 -0.49 10.89 5.80
CA ASN A 63 -0.44 9.45 6.06
C ASN A 63 0.29 8.66 4.95
N LEU A 64 0.75 9.32 3.88
CA LEU A 64 1.33 8.66 2.71
C LEU A 64 2.84 8.87 2.64
N VAL A 65 3.57 7.77 2.46
CA VAL A 65 5.03 7.79 2.26
C VAL A 65 5.41 7.09 0.95
N LEU A 66 6.50 7.54 0.33
CA LEU A 66 7.04 6.94 -0.90
C LEU A 66 8.12 5.93 -0.54
N LEU A 67 7.90 4.67 -0.91
CA LEU A 67 8.82 3.55 -0.67
C LEU A 67 9.05 2.76 -1.94
N ASN A 68 10.19 2.09 -2.06
CA ASN A 68 10.32 1.05 -3.07
C ASN A 68 9.36 -0.13 -2.77
N HIS A 69 9.02 -0.90 -3.79
CA HIS A 69 8.08 -2.02 -3.71
C HIS A 69 8.49 -3.07 -2.65
N GLU A 70 9.79 -3.34 -2.50
CA GLU A 70 10.33 -4.29 -1.51
C GLU A 70 9.97 -3.85 -0.08
N LYS A 71 10.27 -2.59 0.27
CA LYS A 71 9.98 -2.01 1.59
C LYS A 71 8.50 -1.81 1.87
N ASN A 72 7.71 -1.50 0.86
CA ASN A 72 6.25 -1.46 1.01
C ASN A 72 5.70 -2.87 1.32
N SER A 73 6.16 -3.89 0.58
CA SER A 73 5.79 -5.28 0.84
C SER A 73 6.29 -5.80 2.19
N GLU A 74 7.39 -5.27 2.74
CA GLU A 74 7.84 -5.58 4.10
C GLU A 74 6.95 -4.91 5.17
N ALA A 75 6.43 -3.70 4.93
CA ALA A 75 5.77 -2.86 5.94
C ALA A 75 4.29 -3.21 6.21
N GLN A 76 3.57 -3.70 5.21
CA GLN A 76 2.23 -4.30 5.33
C GLN A 76 1.26 -3.51 6.24
N ASN A 77 0.47 -4.18 7.09
CA ASN A 77 -0.45 -3.56 8.04
C ASN A 77 0.12 -3.53 9.47
N TYR A 78 1.44 -3.51 9.63
CA TYR A 78 2.08 -3.49 10.95
C TYR A 78 1.87 -2.16 11.71
N ASP A 79 2.12 -2.19 13.02
CA ASP A 79 2.15 -0.99 13.86
C ASP A 79 3.34 -0.08 13.52
N PHE A 80 3.23 1.20 13.89
CA PHE A 80 4.14 2.26 13.46
C PHE A 80 5.62 1.97 13.72
N GLU A 81 5.98 1.47 14.91
CA GLU A 81 7.38 1.22 15.24
C GLU A 81 7.99 0.08 14.41
N THR A 82 7.22 -0.97 14.09
CA THR A 82 7.65 -2.05 13.19
C THR A 82 7.81 -1.53 11.75
N LYS A 83 6.86 -0.70 11.27
CA LYS A 83 6.97 -0.05 9.94
C LYS A 83 8.23 0.82 9.85
N LYS A 84 8.44 1.68 10.84
CA LYS A 84 9.61 2.57 10.97
C LYS A 84 10.93 1.81 10.94
N GLN A 85 11.06 0.68 11.64
CA GLN A 85 12.26 -0.17 11.56
C GLN A 85 12.50 -0.67 10.12
N LYS A 86 11.46 -1.18 9.45
CA LYS A 86 11.54 -1.70 8.07
C LYS A 86 11.85 -0.61 7.02
N TYR A 87 11.42 0.62 7.25
CA TYR A 87 11.72 1.77 6.37
C TYR A 87 13.21 2.12 6.32
N PHE A 88 13.99 1.79 7.37
CA PHE A 88 15.40 2.17 7.52
C PHE A 88 16.36 0.97 7.62
N THR A 89 15.90 -0.25 7.29
CA THR A 89 16.72 -1.47 7.20
C THR A 89 17.13 -1.76 5.76
#